data_AF-D6STU7-F1
#
_entry.id   AF-D6STU7-F1
#
_cell.length_a   1.000
_cell.length_b   1.000
_cell.length_c   1.000
_cell.angle_alpha   90.00
_cell.angle_beta   90.00
_cell.angle_gamma   90.00
#
_symmetry.space_group_name_H-M   'P 1'
#
loop_
_entity.id
_entity.type
_entity.pdbx_description
1 polymer ?
#
loop_
_entity_poly.entity_id
_entity_poly.type
_entity_poly.pdbx_seq_one_letter_code
_entity_poly.pdbx_strand_id
1 'polypeptide(L)'
;MGSQVIAACKCGANAIILIGGGMLNFMETCYFPCMCKGCHEVVQVNLLAKETRCPECRARNPIPYDDPGLQGTPGHHHVVEWRMTDQLDRDLVLTDGKYMCPKCGKMSLEFRDSGLCWD
;
A
#
# COMPACT_ATOMS: atom_id res chain seq x y z
N MET A 1 2.62 10.07 13.08
CA MET A 1 2.38 10.83 11.84
C MET A 1 2.49 9.85 10.71
N GLY A 2 1.48 9.79 9.85
CA GLY A 2 1.52 8.96 8.66
C GLY A 2 2.45 9.56 7.60
N SER A 3 2.78 8.75 6.59
CA SER A 3 3.52 9.18 5.40
C SER A 3 2.66 9.02 4.15
N GLN A 4 3.14 9.52 3.01
CA GLN A 4 2.46 9.36 1.73
C GLN A 4 3.43 8.80 0.70
N VAL A 5 2.93 7.86 -0.10
CA VAL A 5 3.67 7.26 -1.21
C VAL A 5 2.96 7.49 -2.52
N ILE A 6 3.76 7.55 -3.58
CA ILE A 6 3.30 7.57 -4.97
C ILE A 6 3.58 6.20 -5.56
N ALA A 7 2.52 5.53 -6.01
CA ALA A 7 2.59 4.29 -6.76
C ALA A 7 2.52 4.62 -8.26
N ALA A 8 3.57 4.34 -9.01
CA ALA A 8 3.64 4.66 -10.43
C ALA A 8 4.08 3.45 -11.28
N CYS A 9 3.44 3.27 -12.44
CA CYS A 9 3.79 2.23 -13.40
C CYS A 9 3.89 2.82 -14.81
N LYS A 10 4.79 2.28 -15.63
CA LYS A 10 4.98 2.68 -17.04
C LYS A 10 3.73 2.51 -17.91
N CYS A 11 2.76 1.70 -17.49
CA CYS A 11 1.48 1.54 -18.21
C CYS A 11 0.49 2.70 -17.97
N GLY A 12 0.86 3.70 -17.17
CA GLY A 12 0.00 4.83 -16.81
C GLY A 12 -0.79 4.66 -15.51
N ALA A 13 -0.54 3.59 -14.74
CA ALA A 13 -1.09 3.52 -13.38
C ALA A 13 -0.37 4.55 -12.50
N ASN A 14 -1.13 5.41 -11.82
CA ASN A 14 -0.61 6.37 -10.86
C ASN A 14 -1.62 6.50 -9.72
N ALA A 15 -1.16 6.35 -8.48
CA ALA A 15 -1.97 6.55 -7.29
C ALA A 15 -1.14 7.18 -6.18
N ILE A 16 -1.76 8.12 -5.45
CA ILE A 16 -1.19 8.71 -4.25
C ILE A 16 -1.88 8.04 -3.06
N ILE A 17 -1.09 7.45 -2.16
CA ILE A 17 -1.59 6.61 -1.09
C ILE A 17 -1.02 7.08 0.25
N LEU A 18 -1.90 7.26 1.23
CA LEU A 18 -1.51 7.50 2.61
C LEU A 18 -1.09 6.18 3.27
N ILE A 19 -0.03 6.23 4.07
CA ILE A 19 0.46 5.14 4.89
C ILE A 19 0.29 5.45 6.37
N GLY A 20 -0.17 4.45 7.13
CA GLY A 20 -0.30 4.53 8.58
C GLY A 20 -1.57 5.26 9.01
N GLY A 21 -1.50 5.88 10.19
CA GLY A 21 -2.61 6.64 10.77
C GLY A 21 -2.14 7.98 11.34
N GLY A 22 -3.11 8.87 11.55
CA GLY A 22 -2.92 10.15 12.23
C GLY A 22 -2.68 9.96 13.73
N MET A 23 -2.12 10.99 14.40
CA MET A 23 -1.82 10.94 15.84
C MET A 23 -3.05 10.64 16.70
N LEU A 24 -4.25 10.98 16.23
CA LEU A 24 -5.50 10.76 16.95
C LEU A 24 -6.15 9.38 16.71
N ASN A 25 -5.78 8.68 15.64
CA ASN A 25 -6.47 7.46 15.20
C ASN A 25 -5.54 6.33 14.77
N PHE A 26 -4.24 6.39 15.06
CA PHE A 26 -3.26 5.37 14.67
C PHE A 26 -3.56 3.96 15.20
N MET A 27 -4.35 3.84 16.27
CA MET A 27 -4.81 2.54 16.79
C MET A 27 -6.01 1.95 16.03
N GLU A 28 -6.71 2.77 15.24
CA GLU A 28 -7.93 2.38 14.51
C GLU A 28 -7.76 2.49 12.99
N THR A 29 -6.76 3.25 12.55
CA THR A 29 -6.49 3.55 11.14
C THR A 29 -5.05 3.19 10.79
N CYS A 30 -4.92 2.28 9.84
CA CYS A 30 -3.66 2.00 9.17
C CYS A 30 -3.92 1.92 7.67
N TYR A 31 -3.80 3.07 6.99
CA TYR A 31 -3.88 3.10 5.54
C TYR A 31 -2.64 2.44 4.93
N PHE A 32 -2.86 1.68 3.87
CA PHE A 32 -1.80 1.02 3.14
C PHE A 32 -2.23 0.77 1.69
N PRO A 33 -1.30 0.80 0.71
CA PRO A 33 -1.60 0.46 -0.66
C PRO A 33 -1.93 -1.02 -0.76
N CYS A 34 -3.03 -1.31 -1.44
CA CYS A 34 -3.45 -2.66 -1.74
C CYS A 34 -3.75 -2.81 -3.23
N MET A 35 -3.49 -4.00 -3.75
CA MET A 35 -3.88 -4.44 -5.07
C MET A 35 -5.32 -4.96 -5.02
N CYS A 36 -6.22 -4.30 -5.76
CA CYS A 36 -7.58 -4.81 -5.94
C CYS A 36 -7.70 -5.62 -7.23
N LYS A 37 -8.00 -6.92 -7.12
CA LYS A 37 -8.27 -7.79 -8.27
C LYS A 37 -9.61 -7.50 -8.96
N GLY A 38 -10.52 -6.77 -8.32
CA GLY A 38 -11.83 -6.42 -8.87
C GLY A 38 -11.75 -5.27 -9.86
N CYS A 39 -11.23 -4.12 -9.43
CA CYS A 39 -11.11 -2.93 -10.28
C CYS A 39 -9.75 -2.80 -10.99
N HIS A 40 -8.78 -3.68 -10.71
CA HIS A 40 -7.43 -3.63 -11.28
C HIS A 40 -6.69 -2.30 -10.98
N GLU A 41 -6.95 -1.72 -9.81
CA GLU A 41 -6.34 -0.48 -9.34
C GLU A 41 -5.50 -0.69 -8.08
N VAL A 42 -4.54 0.23 -7.87
CA VAL A 42 -3.88 0.42 -6.57
C VAL A 42 -4.81 1.27 -5.72
N VAL A 43 -5.25 0.74 -4.58
CA VAL A 43 -6.23 1.41 -3.72
C VAL A 43 -5.70 1.59 -2.31
N GLN A 44 -6.10 2.67 -1.66
CA GLN A 44 -5.83 2.92 -0.25
C GLN A 44 -6.85 2.16 0.59
N VAL A 45 -6.39 1.29 1.49
CA VAL A 45 -7.26 0.50 2.36
C VAL A 45 -6.81 0.65 3.81
N ASN A 46 -7.77 0.78 4.74
CA ASN A 46 -7.49 0.67 6.17
C ASN A 46 -7.36 -0.81 6.55
N LEU A 47 -6.15 -1.25 6.85
CA LEU A 47 -5.85 -2.63 7.24
C LEU A 47 -6.37 -3.00 8.64
N LEU A 48 -6.66 -2.02 9.49
CA LEU A 48 -7.28 -2.24 10.80
C LEU A 48 -8.81 -2.29 10.75
N ALA A 49 -9.42 -2.06 9.59
CA ALA A 49 -10.86 -2.15 9.44
C ALA A 49 -11.33 -3.61 9.64
N LYS A 50 -12.44 -3.79 10.37
CA LYS A 50 -13.06 -5.10 10.63
C LYS A 50 -13.30 -5.92 9.36
N GLU A 51 -13.61 -5.25 8.25
CA GLU A 51 -13.67 -5.87 6.93
C GLU A 51 -12.86 -5.05 5.93
N THR A 52 -11.77 -5.62 5.42
CA THR A 52 -10.97 -4.98 4.38
C THR A 52 -11.66 -5.12 3.02
N ARG A 53 -12.10 -3.99 2.48
CA ARG A 53 -12.78 -3.92 1.17
C ARG A 53 -12.15 -2.82 0.33
N CYS A 54 -12.16 -3.03 -0.98
CA CYS A 54 -11.77 -2.00 -1.92
C CYS A 54 -12.74 -0.81 -1.83
N PRO A 55 -12.27 0.43 -1.64
CA PRO A 55 -13.14 1.61 -1.58
C PRO A 55 -13.87 1.86 -2.91
N GLU A 56 -13.23 1.52 -4.04
CA GLU A 56 -13.75 1.80 -5.38
C GLU A 56 -14.83 0.80 -5.82
N CYS A 57 -14.55 -0.50 -5.72
CA CYS A 57 -15.45 -1.55 -6.25
C CYS A 57 -16.07 -2.45 -5.19
N ARG A 58 -15.78 -2.21 -3.90
CA ARG A 58 -16.25 -3.02 -2.76
C ARG A 58 -15.87 -4.50 -2.79
N ALA A 59 -14.96 -4.89 -3.69
CA ALA A 59 -14.39 -6.22 -3.74
C ALA A 59 -13.73 -6.54 -2.39
N ARG A 60 -13.90 -7.78 -1.94
CA ARG A 60 -13.33 -8.28 -0.69
C ARG A 60 -11.85 -8.63 -0.88
N ASN A 61 -11.11 -8.61 0.22
CA ASN A 61 -9.74 -9.07 0.32
C ASN A 61 -8.78 -8.40 -0.70
N PRO A 62 -8.71 -7.06 -0.71
CA PRO A 62 -7.62 -6.38 -1.42
C PRO A 62 -6.28 -6.85 -0.82
N ILE A 63 -5.30 -7.14 -1.68
CA ILE A 63 -4.02 -7.75 -1.25
C ILE A 63 -3.03 -6.61 -0.98
N PRO A 64 -2.52 -6.46 0.24
CA PRO A 64 -1.59 -5.38 0.55
C PRO A 64 -0.22 -5.61 -0.12
N TYR A 65 0.47 -4.54 -0.49
CA TYR A 65 1.75 -4.64 -1.23
C TYR A 65 2.95 -5.10 -0.40
N ASP A 66 2.78 -5.31 0.90
CA ASP A 66 3.75 -6.00 1.75
C ASP A 66 3.71 -7.52 1.54
N ASP A 67 2.67 -8.05 0.87
CA ASP A 67 2.57 -9.45 0.51
C ASP A 67 3.71 -9.87 -0.45
N PRO A 68 4.50 -10.91 -0.11
CA PRO A 68 5.61 -11.37 -0.94
C PRO A 68 5.20 -11.80 -2.36
N GLY A 69 3.94 -12.21 -2.58
CA GLY A 69 3.43 -12.61 -3.89
C GLY A 69 3.24 -11.44 -4.87
N LEU A 70 3.25 -10.20 -4.37
CA LEU A 70 3.21 -8.99 -5.19
C LEU A 70 4.59 -8.38 -5.45
N GLN A 71 5.61 -8.88 -4.77
CA GLN A 71 6.99 -8.40 -4.89
C GLN A 71 7.69 -9.12 -6.05
N GLY A 72 8.26 -8.35 -6.96
CA GLY A 72 9.04 -8.84 -8.08
C GLY A 72 10.53 -8.72 -7.79
N THR A 73 11.13 -7.62 -8.24
CA THR A 73 12.55 -7.32 -7.95
C THR A 73 12.63 -6.67 -6.57
N PRO A 74 13.44 -7.20 -5.64
CA PRO A 74 13.60 -6.59 -4.32
C PRO A 74 14.23 -5.20 -4.46
N GLY A 75 13.75 -4.26 -3.66
CA GLY A 75 14.40 -2.96 -3.49
C GLY A 75 15.60 -3.05 -2.56
N HIS A 76 16.44 -2.03 -2.58
CA HIS A 76 17.59 -1.88 -1.68
C HIS A 76 17.29 -0.90 -0.55
N HIS A 77 16.29 -0.04 -0.71
CA HIS A 77 15.92 1.00 0.24
C HIS A 77 14.46 0.84 0.68
N HIS A 78 14.21 1.01 1.97
CA HIS A 78 12.87 1.11 2.51
C HIS A 78 12.29 2.47 2.11
N VAL A 79 11.20 2.44 1.35
CA VAL A 79 10.40 3.62 1.00
C VAL A 79 9.49 3.98 2.17
N VAL A 80 8.85 2.97 2.76
CA VAL A 80 8.09 3.13 4.00
C VAL A 80 8.28 1.89 4.86
N GLU A 81 8.43 2.12 6.15
CA GLU A 81 8.38 1.10 7.19
C GLU A 81 7.39 1.59 8.27
N TRP A 82 6.34 0.83 8.50
CA TRP A 82 5.33 1.15 9.49
C TRP A 82 5.15 -0.05 10.43
N ARG A 83 5.57 0.12 11.69
CA ARG A 83 5.51 -0.93 12.69
C ARG A 83 4.07 -1.15 13.13
N MET A 84 3.57 -2.34 12.89
CA MET A 84 2.20 -2.75 13.20
C MET A 84 2.18 -4.08 13.96
N THR A 85 3.30 -4.44 14.61
CA THR A 85 3.44 -5.70 15.34
C THR A 85 2.31 -5.89 16.36
N ASP A 86 1.92 -4.85 17.08
CA ASP A 86 0.89 -4.94 18.13
C ASP A 86 -0.53 -5.19 17.57
N GLN A 87 -0.83 -4.71 16.36
CA GLN A 87 -2.19 -4.76 15.80
C GLN A 87 -2.36 -5.76 14.64
N LEU A 88 -1.30 -6.03 13.87
CA LEU A 88 -1.29 -6.90 12.69
C LEU A 88 -0.31 -8.07 12.79
N ASP A 89 0.45 -8.20 13.90
CA ASP A 89 1.48 -9.24 14.10
C ASP A 89 2.58 -9.24 13.02
N ARG A 90 2.76 -8.10 12.35
CA ARG A 90 3.76 -7.90 11.29
C ARG A 90 4.01 -6.42 11.06
N ASP A 91 5.16 -6.11 10.47
CA ASP A 91 5.49 -4.75 10.03
C ASP A 91 5.16 -4.57 8.55
N LEU A 92 4.63 -3.40 8.21
CA LEU A 92 4.30 -3.06 6.84
C LEU A 92 5.50 -2.37 6.19
N VAL A 93 6.07 -3.04 5.19
CA VAL A 93 7.28 -2.57 4.51
C VAL A 93 7.04 -2.41 3.02
N LEU A 94 7.40 -1.23 2.50
CA LEU A 94 7.56 -0.98 1.07
C LEU A 94 9.00 -0.58 0.79
N THR A 95 9.51 -1.06 -0.33
CA THR A 95 10.86 -0.77 -0.81
C THR A 95 10.78 -0.04 -2.14
N ASP A 96 11.92 0.44 -2.61
CA ASP A 96 12.12 0.99 -3.95
C ASP A 96 12.20 -0.08 -5.06
N GLY A 97 11.78 -1.31 -4.74
CA GLY A 97 11.72 -2.44 -5.65
C GLY A 97 10.58 -2.35 -6.67
N LYS A 98 10.38 -3.45 -7.38
CA LYS A 98 9.31 -3.59 -8.38
C LYS A 98 8.21 -4.49 -7.86
N TYR A 99 6.98 -4.05 -8.09
CA TYR A 99 5.77 -4.71 -7.66
C TYR A 99 4.84 -5.03 -8.83
N MET A 100 3.92 -5.95 -8.61
CA MET A 100 2.89 -6.31 -9.57
C MET A 100 1.95 -5.13 -9.80
N CYS A 101 1.85 -4.65 -11.04
CA CYS A 101 0.88 -3.63 -11.40
C CYS A 101 -0.48 -4.29 -11.69
N PRO A 102 -1.58 -3.87 -11.05
CA PRO A 102 -2.89 -4.48 -11.27
C PRO A 102 -3.48 -4.14 -12.64
N LYS A 103 -3.13 -2.97 -13.21
CA LYS A 103 -3.62 -2.56 -14.54
C LYS A 103 -3.08 -3.40 -15.69
N CYS A 104 -1.77 -3.68 -15.66
CA CYS A 104 -1.10 -4.33 -16.78
C CYS A 104 -0.60 -5.74 -16.46
N GLY A 105 -0.69 -6.18 -15.21
CA GLY A 105 -0.23 -7.50 -14.74
C GLY A 105 1.28 -7.69 -14.71
N LYS A 106 2.08 -6.65 -14.97
CA LYS A 106 3.54 -6.73 -15.05
C LYS A 106 4.20 -6.28 -13.74
N MET A 107 5.37 -6.84 -13.43
CA MET A 107 6.23 -6.43 -12.31
C MET A 107 6.97 -5.12 -12.65
N SER A 108 6.23 -4.02 -12.73
CA SER A 108 6.76 -2.71 -13.14
C SER A 108 6.15 -1.54 -12.36
N LEU A 109 5.37 -1.80 -11.33
CA LEU A 109 4.92 -0.79 -10.39
C LEU A 109 6.07 -0.47 -9.43
N GLU A 110 6.33 0.81 -9.21
CA GLU A 110 7.34 1.30 -8.27
C GLU A 110 6.65 2.20 -7.24
N PHE A 111 7.06 2.11 -5.98
CA PHE A 111 6.66 3.03 -4.94
C PHE A 111 7.77 4.04 -4.67
N ARG A 112 7.38 5.29 -4.43
CA ARG A 112 8.30 6.36 -4.04
C ARG A 112 7.68 7.14 -2.91
N ASP A 113 8.51 7.54 -1.95
CA ASP A 113 8.09 8.45 -0.90
C ASP A 113 7.80 9.83 -1.53
N SER A 114 6.69 10.46 -1.15
CA SER A 114 6.34 11.78 -1.69
C SER A 114 7.00 12.94 -0.92
N GLY A 115 7.68 12.66 0.19
CA GLY A 115 8.22 13.64 1.12
C GLY A 115 7.14 14.30 2.00
N LEU A 116 5.88 13.87 1.89
CA LEU A 116 4.78 14.43 2.67
C LEU A 116 4.44 13.53 3.85
N CYS A 117 4.58 14.09 5.04
CA CYS A 117 3.98 13.56 6.26
C CYS A 117 2.56 14.11 6.40
N TRP A 118 1.65 13.30 6.93
CA TRP A 118 0.28 13.72 7.22
C TRP A 118 -0.12 13.32 8.64
N ASP A 119 -1.11 14.02 9.16
CA ASP A 119 -1.71 13.82 10.47
C ASP A 119 -3.23 13.77 10.34
#